data_AF-Q6MIM3-F1
#
_entry.id   AF-Q6MIM3-F1
#
_cell.length_a   1.000
_cell.length_b   1.000
_cell.length_c   1.000
_cell.angle_alpha   90.00
_cell.angle_beta   90.00
_cell.angle_gamma   90.00
#
_symmetry.space_group_name_H-M   'P 1'
#
loop_
_entity.id
_entity.type
_entity.pdbx_description
1 polymer ?
#
loop_
_entity_poly.entity_id
_entity_poly.type
_entity_poly.pdbx_seq_one_letter_code
_entity_poly.pdbx_strand_id
1 'polypeptide(L)'
;MTEKPRLVRMLGVSTNTRDHIMIYSDGACSGNPGPGGWGSVILYPDNQVQELGDGEKSTTNNRMEMTAALEALKAVAHMKVPVRFYTDSTYLIRGITQWVHGWRRRGWKTAEGGEVSNQDIWEDLSHVVAARGTQGKIEWHYSRGHVGIPGNERCDRIAVAFSKNDYVSLYSGSLDQYPYDLLQVPADTSLPEMKGPGEKKKEAFSYLSNLGGLVYRHRTWPACQKRVSGQSGAKFKKATSAAEEIEILKSWGLSPSTVIKEG
;
A
#
# COMPACT_ATOMS: atom_id res chain seq x y z
N MET A 1 -25.04 59.81 38.29
CA MET A 1 -24.35 58.57 38.71
C MET A 1 -24.82 57.46 37.78
N THR A 2 -24.08 57.21 36.70
CA THR A 2 -24.39 56.18 35.70
C THR A 2 -23.39 55.04 35.87
N GLU A 3 -23.84 53.95 36.49
CA GLU A 3 -23.04 52.74 36.62
C GLU A 3 -22.87 52.08 35.25
N LYS A 4 -21.60 51.88 34.85
CA LYS A 4 -21.24 51.05 33.69
C LYS A 4 -21.52 49.58 34.02
N PRO A 5 -22.15 48.81 33.12
CA PRO A 5 -22.35 47.39 33.33
C PRO A 5 -21.01 46.66 33.35
N ARG A 6 -20.77 45.88 34.41
CA ARG A 6 -19.61 44.97 34.52
C ARG A 6 -19.79 43.83 33.54
N LEU A 7 -18.88 43.75 32.58
CA LEU A 7 -18.75 42.62 31.65
C LEU A 7 -18.34 41.38 32.45
N VAL A 8 -19.24 40.41 32.59
CA VAL A 8 -18.92 39.10 33.15
C VAL A 8 -18.05 38.36 32.14
N ARG A 9 -16.79 38.14 32.49
CA ARG A 9 -15.82 37.38 31.68
C ARG A 9 -16.22 35.91 31.76
N MET A 10 -16.97 35.40 30.77
CA MET A 10 -17.12 33.96 30.58
C MET A 10 -15.74 33.36 30.39
N LEU A 11 -15.37 32.43 31.28
CA LEU A 11 -14.16 31.62 31.16
C LEU A 11 -14.25 30.86 29.83
N GLY A 12 -13.38 31.22 28.89
CA GLY A 12 -13.29 30.57 27.60
C GLY A 12 -12.90 29.11 27.79
N VAL A 13 -13.81 28.21 27.44
CA VAL A 13 -13.43 26.85 27.05
C VAL A 13 -12.55 27.03 25.83
N SER A 14 -11.25 26.78 25.97
CA SER A 14 -10.36 26.68 24.81
C SER A 14 -10.75 25.40 24.07
N THR A 15 -11.74 25.51 23.17
CA THR A 15 -12.08 24.46 22.23
C THR A 15 -10.94 24.43 21.21
N ASN A 16 -9.91 23.63 21.51
CA ASN A 16 -8.81 23.38 20.59
C ASN A 16 -9.32 22.46 19.46
N THR A 17 -10.24 22.97 18.64
CA THR A 17 -10.78 22.27 17.48
C THR A 17 -9.75 22.34 16.37
N ARG A 18 -9.35 21.18 15.83
CA ARG A 18 -8.46 21.15 14.67
C ARG A 18 -9.19 21.71 13.45
N ASP A 19 -8.45 22.30 12.53
CA ASP A 19 -8.96 22.83 11.27
C ASP A 19 -9.02 21.76 10.15
N HIS A 20 -8.58 20.53 10.43
CA HIS A 20 -8.54 19.42 9.49
C HIS A 20 -8.93 18.09 10.15
N ILE A 21 -9.30 17.12 9.32
CA ILE A 21 -9.42 15.71 9.68
C ILE A 21 -8.07 15.03 9.40
N MET A 22 -7.63 14.15 10.29
CA MET A 22 -6.49 13.26 10.01
C MET A 22 -7.02 11.86 9.72
N ILE A 23 -6.53 11.24 8.66
CA ILE A 23 -6.88 9.86 8.29
C ILE A 23 -5.60 9.05 8.13
N TYR A 24 -5.56 7.88 8.73
CA TYR A 24 -4.58 6.84 8.47
C TYR A 24 -5.27 5.66 7.80
N SER A 25 -4.61 4.99 6.87
CA SER A 25 -5.16 3.78 6.23
C SER A 25 -4.08 2.79 5.83
N ASP A 26 -4.40 1.51 5.94
CA ASP A 26 -3.53 0.39 5.55
C ASP A 26 -4.36 -0.80 5.06
N GLY A 27 -3.72 -1.69 4.28
CA GLY A 27 -4.30 -2.90 3.74
C GLY A 27 -3.32 -4.06 3.77
N ALA A 28 -3.81 -5.25 4.13
CA ALA A 28 -3.01 -6.47 4.22
C ALA A 28 -3.67 -7.58 3.40
N CYS A 29 -2.86 -8.39 2.71
CA CYS A 29 -3.35 -9.58 2.01
C CYS A 29 -2.38 -10.76 2.13
N SER A 30 -2.89 -11.91 2.56
CA SER A 30 -2.14 -13.16 2.66
C SER A 30 -2.24 -13.95 1.34
N GLY A 31 -1.31 -13.67 0.43
CA GLY A 31 -1.36 -14.14 -0.96
C GLY A 31 -1.88 -13.04 -1.90
N ASN A 32 -1.54 -13.09 -3.18
CA ASN A 32 -1.94 -12.05 -4.13
C ASN A 32 -2.38 -12.67 -5.47
N PRO A 33 -3.65 -13.13 -5.60
CA PRO A 33 -4.76 -12.91 -4.67
C PRO A 33 -4.79 -13.86 -3.45
N GLY A 34 -5.51 -13.47 -2.39
CA GLY A 34 -5.71 -14.25 -1.16
C GLY A 34 -6.65 -13.57 -0.15
N PRO A 35 -6.83 -14.11 1.06
CA PRO A 35 -7.57 -13.44 2.13
C PRO A 35 -6.90 -12.12 2.50
N GLY A 36 -7.66 -11.04 2.51
CA GLY A 36 -7.18 -9.71 2.82
C GLY A 36 -8.10 -8.97 3.78
N GLY A 37 -7.55 -7.92 4.38
CA GLY A 37 -8.27 -7.01 5.27
C GLY A 37 -7.72 -5.61 5.14
N TRP A 38 -8.51 -4.65 5.59
CA TRP A 38 -8.16 -3.24 5.55
C TRP A 38 -8.51 -2.57 6.88
N GLY A 39 -7.83 -1.47 7.18
CA GLY A 39 -8.04 -0.71 8.40
C GLY A 39 -7.81 0.77 8.19
N SER A 40 -8.68 1.60 8.76
CA SER A 40 -8.58 3.05 8.74
C SER A 40 -8.84 3.64 10.11
N VAL A 41 -8.09 4.69 10.46
CA VAL A 41 -8.30 5.46 11.69
C VAL A 41 -8.53 6.93 11.31
N ILE A 42 -9.63 7.49 11.78
CA ILE A 42 -10.06 8.86 11.49
C ILE A 42 -10.05 9.66 12.79
N LEU A 43 -9.33 10.78 12.81
CA LEU A 43 -9.37 11.77 13.88
C LEU A 43 -10.09 13.04 13.37
N TYR A 44 -11.21 13.35 13.99
CA TYR A 44 -12.08 14.47 13.66
C TYR A 44 -11.62 15.79 14.31
N PRO A 45 -12.06 16.95 13.76
CA PRO A 45 -11.82 18.28 14.30
C PRO A 45 -12.13 18.45 15.79
N ASP A 46 -13.17 17.78 16.27
CA ASP A 46 -13.72 17.85 17.62
C ASP A 46 -13.09 16.84 18.60
N ASN A 47 -11.93 16.27 18.25
CA ASN A 47 -11.24 15.22 19.01
C ASN A 47 -12.01 13.88 19.10
N GLN A 48 -13.00 13.61 18.25
CA GLN A 48 -13.50 12.25 18.11
C GLN A 48 -12.56 11.39 17.26
N VAL A 49 -12.44 10.12 17.61
CA VAL A 49 -11.71 9.09 16.87
C VAL A 49 -12.69 8.01 16.43
N GLN A 50 -12.57 7.55 15.18
CA GLN A 50 -13.30 6.42 14.65
C GLN A 50 -12.34 5.47 13.92
N GLU A 51 -12.42 4.19 14.24
CA GLU A 51 -11.75 3.13 13.51
C GLU A 51 -12.74 2.40 12.59
N LEU A 52 -12.28 2.05 11.40
CA LEU A 52 -13.02 1.29 10.40
C LEU A 52 -12.13 0.12 9.94
N GLY A 53 -12.76 -0.99 9.57
CA GLY A 53 -12.05 -2.12 8.98
C GLY A 53 -13.00 -3.25 8.62
N ASP A 54 -12.61 -4.03 7.63
CA ASP A 54 -13.31 -5.25 7.21
C ASP A 54 -12.34 -6.17 6.43
N GLY A 55 -12.81 -7.35 6.04
CA GLY A 55 -12.04 -8.36 5.30
C GLY A 55 -12.73 -8.93 4.08
N GLU A 56 -11.93 -9.41 3.12
CA GLU A 56 -12.39 -10.09 1.92
C GLU A 56 -11.62 -11.41 1.72
N LYS A 57 -12.33 -12.51 1.46
CA LYS A 57 -11.72 -13.85 1.36
C LYS A 57 -10.76 -14.03 0.18
N SER A 58 -10.92 -13.24 -0.88
CA SER A 58 -10.14 -13.36 -2.12
C SER A 58 -9.96 -11.98 -2.76
N THR A 59 -8.87 -11.32 -2.42
CA THR A 59 -8.56 -9.94 -2.83
C THR A 59 -7.06 -9.76 -3.05
N THR A 60 -6.61 -8.53 -3.24
CA THR A 60 -5.17 -8.18 -3.40
C THR A 60 -4.78 -7.11 -2.40
N ASN A 61 -3.48 -6.94 -2.13
CA ASN A 61 -2.99 -5.88 -1.23
C ASN A 61 -3.46 -4.50 -1.70
N ASN A 62 -3.26 -4.20 -2.98
CA ASN A 62 -3.65 -2.91 -3.57
C ASN A 62 -5.16 -2.64 -3.42
N ARG A 63 -6.01 -3.66 -3.60
CA ARG A 63 -7.46 -3.48 -3.39
C ARG A 63 -7.78 -3.15 -1.94
N MET A 64 -7.14 -3.82 -0.98
CA MET A 64 -7.36 -3.52 0.45
C MET A 64 -6.87 -2.13 0.84
N GLU A 65 -5.68 -1.73 0.39
CA GLU A 65 -5.16 -0.36 0.61
C GLU A 65 -6.12 0.70 0.03
N MET A 66 -6.64 0.48 -1.18
CA MET A 66 -7.57 1.41 -1.82
C MET A 66 -8.95 1.43 -1.15
N THR A 67 -9.47 0.27 -0.75
CA THR A 67 -10.74 0.17 -0.01
C THR A 67 -10.65 0.89 1.32
N ALA A 68 -9.53 0.75 2.05
CA ALA A 68 -9.29 1.46 3.31
C ALA A 68 -9.47 2.98 3.13
N ALA A 69 -8.86 3.52 2.08
CA ALA A 69 -8.94 4.94 1.76
C ALA A 69 -10.33 5.36 1.30
N LEU A 70 -10.99 4.55 0.48
CA LEU A 70 -12.33 4.84 -0.01
C LEU A 70 -13.33 4.94 1.13
N GLU A 71 -13.35 3.94 2.02
CA GLU A 71 -14.30 3.89 3.13
C GLU A 71 -14.04 5.00 4.15
N ALA A 72 -12.77 5.33 4.43
CA ALA A 72 -12.44 6.47 5.29
C ALA A 72 -12.90 7.81 4.69
N LEU A 73 -12.71 8.02 3.38
CA LEU A 73 -13.14 9.24 2.71
C LEU A 73 -14.66 9.34 2.57
N LYS A 74 -15.37 8.21 2.40
CA LYS A 74 -16.84 8.14 2.44
C LYS A 74 -17.37 8.55 3.82
N ALA A 75 -16.77 8.04 4.89
CA ALA A 75 -17.17 8.38 6.26
C ALA A 75 -17.14 9.89 6.53
N VAL A 76 -16.20 10.61 5.93
CA VAL A 76 -16.08 12.07 6.09
C VAL A 76 -16.60 12.89 4.90
N ALA A 77 -17.30 12.28 3.94
CA ALA A 77 -17.72 12.94 2.71
C ALA A 77 -18.70 14.11 2.94
N HIS A 78 -19.49 14.03 4.02
CA HIS A 78 -20.43 15.06 4.45
C HIS A 78 -19.75 16.30 5.07
N MET A 79 -18.48 16.19 5.49
CA MET A 79 -17.72 17.28 6.10
C MET A 79 -16.86 18.00 5.06
N LYS A 80 -17.07 19.31 4.87
CA LYS A 80 -16.25 20.16 3.99
C LYS A 80 -15.05 20.77 4.72
N VAL A 81 -14.26 19.89 5.33
CA VAL A 81 -13.06 20.20 6.11
C VAL A 81 -11.84 19.60 5.39
N PRO A 82 -10.67 20.27 5.36
CA PRO A 82 -9.45 19.67 4.83
C PRO A 82 -9.11 18.32 5.47
N VAL A 83 -8.46 17.44 4.70
CA VAL A 83 -8.03 16.11 5.16
C VAL A 83 -6.53 16.01 5.01
N ARG A 84 -5.83 15.58 6.06
CA ARG A 84 -4.47 15.05 5.97
C ARG A 84 -4.53 13.53 5.98
N PHE A 85 -4.19 12.93 4.85
CA PHE A 85 -4.33 11.51 4.61
C PHE A 85 -2.96 10.84 4.61
N TYR A 86 -2.73 9.91 5.54
CA TYR A 86 -1.48 9.19 5.73
C TYR A 86 -1.64 7.73 5.32
N THR A 87 -0.74 7.26 4.46
CA THR A 87 -0.68 5.86 4.00
C THR A 87 0.72 5.53 3.50
N ASP A 88 1.10 4.27 3.59
CA ASP A 88 2.33 3.75 2.97
C ASP A 88 2.13 3.32 1.51
N SER A 89 0.90 3.32 1.01
CA SER A 89 0.57 2.96 -0.36
C SER A 89 0.97 4.05 -1.35
N THR A 90 2.17 3.90 -1.89
CA THR A 90 2.62 4.73 -3.03
C THR A 90 1.74 4.53 -4.27
N TYR A 91 1.14 3.34 -4.42
CA TYR A 91 0.20 3.03 -5.51
C TYR A 91 -1.06 3.89 -5.40
N LEU A 92 -1.65 3.98 -4.20
CA LEU A 92 -2.80 4.82 -3.93
C LEU A 92 -2.50 6.31 -4.20
N ILE A 93 -1.44 6.84 -3.57
CA ILE A 93 -1.09 8.26 -3.69
C ILE A 93 -0.82 8.63 -5.15
N ARG A 94 0.00 7.85 -5.88
CA ARG A 94 0.28 8.13 -7.30
C ARG A 94 -0.96 8.00 -8.16
N GLY A 95 -1.76 6.95 -7.93
CA GLY A 95 -2.97 6.73 -8.71
C GLY A 95 -3.95 7.89 -8.60
N ILE A 96 -4.27 8.33 -7.38
CA ILE A 96 -5.27 9.39 -7.18
C ILE A 96 -4.78 10.77 -7.57
N THR A 97 -3.48 11.07 -7.39
CA THR A 97 -2.90 12.40 -7.68
C THR A 97 -2.36 12.55 -9.10
N GLN A 98 -2.06 11.47 -9.81
CA GLN A 98 -1.38 11.51 -11.12
C GLN A 98 -2.17 10.74 -12.19
N TRP A 99 -2.42 9.45 -11.96
CA TRP A 99 -2.87 8.55 -13.03
C TRP A 99 -4.35 8.69 -13.38
N VAL A 100 -5.22 8.89 -12.37
CA VAL A 100 -6.68 8.93 -12.55
C VAL A 100 -7.11 10.00 -13.55
N HIS A 101 -6.41 11.14 -13.60
CA HIS A 101 -6.67 12.21 -14.56
C HIS A 101 -6.37 11.82 -16.01
N GLY A 102 -5.34 10.99 -16.21
CA GLY A 102 -5.00 10.41 -17.51
C GLY A 102 -6.01 9.35 -17.94
N TRP A 103 -6.36 8.44 -17.03
CA TRP A 103 -7.33 7.37 -17.29
C TRP A 103 -8.71 7.92 -17.63
N ARG A 104 -9.24 8.87 -16.84
CA ARG A 104 -10.54 9.50 -17.13
C ARG A 104 -10.59 10.16 -18.51
N ARG A 105 -9.52 10.86 -18.92
CA ARG A 105 -9.43 11.46 -20.27
C ARG A 105 -9.39 10.43 -21.39
N ARG A 106 -8.95 9.20 -21.11
CA ARG A 106 -8.88 8.08 -22.07
C ARG A 106 -10.05 7.10 -21.95
N GLY A 107 -11.13 7.47 -21.24
CA GLY A 107 -12.27 6.57 -21.02
C GLY A 107 -11.90 5.33 -20.23
N TRP A 108 -11.09 5.51 -19.18
CA TRP A 108 -10.60 4.46 -18.28
C TRP A 108 -9.74 3.39 -18.95
N LYS A 109 -8.84 3.84 -19.83
CA LYS A 109 -7.83 2.98 -20.47
C LYS A 109 -6.40 3.37 -20.10
N THR A 110 -5.53 2.37 -20.03
CA THR A 110 -4.08 2.59 -19.85
C THR A 110 -3.48 3.31 -21.06
N ALA A 111 -2.20 3.72 -20.97
CA ALA A 111 -1.53 4.37 -22.10
C ALA A 111 -1.41 3.44 -23.32
N GLU A 112 -1.33 2.13 -23.06
CA GLU A 112 -1.26 1.05 -24.03
C GLU A 112 -2.65 0.62 -24.54
N GLY A 113 -3.72 1.25 -24.05
CA GLY A 113 -5.10 0.95 -24.46
C GLY A 113 -5.76 -0.23 -23.74
N GLY A 114 -5.10 -0.82 -22.74
CA GLY A 114 -5.65 -1.89 -21.91
C GLY A 114 -6.61 -1.39 -20.83
N GLU A 115 -7.21 -2.32 -20.11
CA GLU A 115 -8.07 -2.03 -18.95
C GLU A 115 -7.26 -1.53 -17.75
N VAL A 116 -7.84 -0.62 -16.99
CA VAL A 116 -7.22 -0.12 -15.76
C VAL A 116 -7.49 -1.11 -14.63
N SER A 117 -6.43 -1.64 -14.02
CA SER A 117 -6.59 -2.50 -12.83
C SER A 117 -7.25 -1.73 -11.69
N ASN A 118 -8.21 -2.39 -11.01
CA ASN A 118 -9.00 -1.81 -9.91
C ASN A 118 -9.79 -0.56 -10.31
N GLN A 119 -10.20 -0.47 -11.58
CA GLN A 119 -10.97 0.66 -12.11
C GLN A 119 -12.21 0.97 -11.28
N ASP A 120 -12.91 -0.05 -10.79
CA ASP A 120 -14.10 0.07 -9.93
C ASP A 120 -13.84 0.94 -8.69
N ILE A 121 -12.76 0.66 -7.94
CA ILE A 121 -12.40 1.44 -6.75
C ILE A 121 -11.84 2.81 -7.15
N TRP A 122 -11.13 2.91 -8.28
CA TRP A 122 -10.61 4.20 -8.76
C TRP A 122 -11.71 5.18 -9.16
N GLU A 123 -12.77 4.69 -9.80
CA GLU A 123 -13.94 5.50 -10.14
C GLU A 123 -14.58 6.09 -8.89
N ASP A 124 -14.85 5.25 -7.89
CA ASP A 124 -15.43 5.67 -6.62
C ASP A 124 -14.52 6.63 -5.85
N LEU A 125 -13.22 6.31 -5.72
CA LEU A 125 -12.25 7.22 -5.10
C LEU A 125 -12.21 8.57 -5.82
N SER A 126 -12.14 8.56 -7.16
CA SER A 126 -12.12 9.82 -7.92
C SER A 126 -13.39 10.63 -7.71
N HIS A 127 -14.56 10.00 -7.58
CA HIS A 127 -15.82 10.68 -7.32
C HIS A 127 -15.86 11.28 -5.92
N VAL A 128 -15.51 10.51 -4.89
CA VAL A 128 -15.49 10.98 -3.50
C VAL A 128 -14.51 12.14 -3.34
N VAL A 129 -13.29 12.02 -3.87
CA VAL A 129 -12.27 13.07 -3.82
C VAL A 129 -12.74 14.34 -4.53
N ALA A 130 -13.32 14.22 -5.72
CA ALA A 130 -13.81 15.37 -6.47
C ALA A 130 -14.97 16.09 -5.75
N ALA A 131 -15.88 15.33 -5.14
CA ALA A 131 -17.05 15.86 -4.43
C ALA A 131 -16.68 16.68 -3.18
N ARG A 132 -15.46 16.55 -2.64
CA ARG A 132 -14.98 17.36 -1.52
C ARG A 132 -14.74 18.83 -1.89
N GLY A 133 -14.47 19.11 -3.17
CA GLY A 133 -14.25 20.47 -3.67
C GLY A 133 -13.03 21.16 -3.03
N THR A 134 -12.94 22.48 -3.20
CA THR A 134 -11.80 23.28 -2.72
C THR A 134 -11.74 23.38 -1.20
N GLN A 135 -12.89 23.39 -0.51
CA GLN A 135 -12.97 23.48 0.95
C GLN A 135 -12.58 22.17 1.65
N GLY A 136 -12.78 21.03 1.01
CA GLY A 136 -12.47 19.71 1.56
C GLY A 136 -11.19 19.09 0.98
N LYS A 137 -10.22 19.90 0.56
CA LYS A 137 -8.98 19.43 -0.09
C LYS A 137 -8.29 18.34 0.74
N ILE A 138 -7.76 17.33 0.06
CA ILE A 138 -6.97 16.26 0.66
C ILE A 138 -5.48 16.53 0.42
N GLU A 139 -4.71 16.54 1.49
CA GLU A 139 -3.25 16.52 1.53
C GLU A 139 -2.80 15.08 1.72
N TRP A 140 -2.18 14.50 0.69
CA TRP A 140 -1.69 13.12 0.72
C TRP A 140 -0.27 13.09 1.27
N HIS A 141 -0.08 12.33 2.33
CA HIS A 141 1.19 12.16 3.04
C HIS A 141 1.63 10.70 2.95
N TYR A 142 2.81 10.47 2.39
CA TYR A 142 3.42 9.16 2.46
C TYR A 142 3.91 8.91 3.89
N SER A 143 3.46 7.83 4.52
CA SER A 143 3.95 7.36 5.81
C SER A 143 4.62 6.02 5.59
N ARG A 144 5.93 5.89 5.78
CA ARG A 144 6.57 4.58 5.59
C ARG A 144 5.97 3.56 6.54
N GLY A 145 5.57 2.40 6.03
CA GLY A 145 5.09 1.29 6.84
C GLY A 145 6.15 0.79 7.84
N HIS A 146 5.70 0.33 9.00
CA HIS A 146 6.51 -0.31 10.05
C HIS A 146 7.68 0.54 10.61
N VAL A 147 7.50 1.85 10.74
CA VAL A 147 8.51 2.76 11.34
C VAL A 147 8.09 3.40 12.68
N GLY A 148 7.08 2.86 13.38
CA GLY A 148 6.69 3.40 14.68
C GLY A 148 5.64 4.51 14.64
N ILE A 149 4.90 4.69 13.54
CA ILE A 149 3.84 5.71 13.44
C ILE A 149 2.54 5.12 14.01
N PRO A 150 2.05 5.57 15.18
CA PRO A 150 0.99 4.86 15.91
C PRO A 150 -0.31 4.70 15.13
N GLY A 151 -0.70 5.73 14.36
CA GLY A 151 -1.87 5.68 13.48
C GLY A 151 -1.75 4.60 12.39
N ASN A 152 -0.62 4.55 11.69
CA ASN A 152 -0.37 3.56 10.64
C ASN A 152 -0.26 2.14 11.21
N GLU A 153 0.45 1.96 12.33
CA GLU A 153 0.57 0.65 12.98
C GLU A 153 -0.77 0.14 13.49
N ARG A 154 -1.68 1.03 13.89
CA ARG A 154 -3.04 0.61 14.24
C ARG A 154 -3.81 0.15 13.02
N CYS A 155 -3.72 0.85 11.89
CA CYS A 155 -4.31 0.42 10.63
C CYS A 155 -3.80 -0.97 10.20
N ASP A 156 -2.48 -1.19 10.21
CA ASP A 156 -1.86 -2.50 9.93
C ASP A 156 -2.44 -3.61 10.81
N ARG A 157 -2.50 -3.38 12.14
CA ARG A 157 -3.09 -4.37 13.07
C ARG A 157 -4.55 -4.70 12.75
N ILE A 158 -5.36 -3.71 12.40
CA ILE A 158 -6.76 -3.92 12.01
C ILE A 158 -6.82 -4.73 10.71
N ALA A 159 -6.06 -4.33 9.68
CA ALA A 159 -6.00 -4.98 8.39
C ALA A 159 -5.55 -6.45 8.50
N VAL A 160 -4.49 -6.71 9.27
CA VAL A 160 -3.96 -8.05 9.51
C VAL A 160 -4.99 -8.93 10.24
N ALA A 161 -5.67 -8.41 11.26
CA ALA A 161 -6.70 -9.17 11.97
C ALA A 161 -7.83 -9.60 11.03
N PHE A 162 -8.38 -8.67 10.24
CA PHE A 162 -9.42 -9.00 9.26
C PHE A 162 -8.92 -9.96 8.16
N SER A 163 -7.69 -9.83 7.68
CA SER A 163 -7.11 -10.74 6.68
C SER A 163 -7.03 -12.19 7.16
N LYS A 164 -6.91 -12.40 8.48
CA LYS A 164 -6.83 -13.71 9.13
C LYS A 164 -8.17 -14.19 9.66
N ASN A 165 -9.23 -13.38 9.52
CA ASN A 165 -10.53 -13.60 10.16
C ASN A 165 -10.39 -13.73 11.70
N ASP A 166 -9.48 -12.94 12.28
CA ASP A 166 -9.26 -12.81 13.71
C ASP A 166 -10.12 -11.67 14.29
N TYR A 167 -10.39 -11.72 15.59
CA TYR A 167 -11.13 -10.66 16.27
C TYR A 167 -10.26 -9.41 16.52
N VAL A 168 -10.81 -8.25 16.19
CA VAL A 168 -10.28 -6.94 16.58
C VAL A 168 -11.43 -6.03 16.99
N SER A 169 -11.31 -5.37 18.14
CA SER A 169 -12.26 -4.32 18.53
C SER A 169 -11.95 -3.05 17.75
N LEU A 170 -12.98 -2.42 17.17
CA LEU A 170 -12.89 -1.11 16.52
C LEU A 170 -13.35 -0.03 17.51
N TYR A 171 -12.54 1.02 17.66
CA TYR A 171 -12.80 2.11 18.58
C TYR A 171 -13.67 3.21 17.95
N SER A 172 -14.58 3.78 18.76
CA SER A 172 -15.27 5.03 18.45
C SER A 172 -15.49 5.83 19.74
N GLY A 173 -14.96 7.05 19.82
CA GLY A 173 -15.04 7.86 21.04
C GLY A 173 -14.04 9.01 21.09
N SER A 174 -13.78 9.54 22.29
CA SER A 174 -12.87 10.69 22.50
C SER A 174 -11.39 10.31 22.34
N LEU A 175 -10.61 11.17 21.69
CA LEU A 175 -9.15 11.06 21.60
C LEU A 175 -8.48 10.91 22.97
N ASP A 176 -9.03 11.50 24.04
CA ASP A 176 -8.47 11.41 25.41
C ASP A 176 -8.46 9.98 25.97
N GLN A 177 -9.34 9.11 25.45
CA GLN A 177 -9.44 7.70 25.82
C GLN A 177 -8.81 6.78 24.78
N TYR A 178 -8.26 7.35 23.70
CA TYR A 178 -7.69 6.58 22.62
C TYR A 178 -6.22 6.23 22.93
N PRO A 179 -5.81 4.95 22.84
CA PRO A 179 -4.53 4.50 23.37
C PRO A 179 -3.31 4.81 22.49
N TYR A 180 -3.51 5.34 21.27
CA TYR A 180 -2.44 5.62 20.32
C TYR A 180 -2.33 7.12 20.04
N ASP A 181 -1.11 7.64 20.03
CA ASP A 181 -0.86 9.04 19.68
C ASP A 181 -1.03 9.26 18.17
N LEU A 182 -2.23 9.70 17.77
CA LEU A 182 -2.55 10.02 16.37
C LEU A 182 -1.93 11.32 15.88
N LEU A 183 -1.34 12.13 16.77
CA LEU A 183 -0.69 13.39 16.41
C LEU A 183 0.80 13.18 16.09
N GLN A 184 1.36 12.03 16.46
CA GLN A 184 2.68 11.61 16.03
C GLN A 184 2.67 11.22 14.53
N VAL A 185 3.09 12.16 13.69
CA VAL A 185 3.18 12.01 12.23
C VAL A 185 4.63 11.84 11.76
N PRO A 186 4.89 11.26 10.58
CA PRO A 186 6.23 11.18 10.02
C PRO A 186 6.86 12.57 9.82
N ALA A 187 8.16 12.69 10.08
CA ALA A 187 8.92 13.92 9.83
C ALA A 187 9.06 14.24 8.33
N ASP A 188 9.23 13.20 7.52
CA ASP A 188 9.25 13.28 6.05
C ASP A 188 8.07 12.48 5.51
N THR A 189 7.19 13.18 4.79
CA THR A 189 6.02 12.59 4.13
C THR A 189 6.10 12.64 2.61
N SER A 190 7.31 12.91 2.09
CA SER A 190 7.57 12.94 0.65
C SER A 190 7.39 11.56 0.04
N LEU A 191 6.77 11.56 -1.14
CA LEU A 191 6.55 10.35 -1.90
C LEU A 191 7.90 9.89 -2.50
N PRO A 192 8.36 8.66 -2.24
CA PRO A 192 9.65 8.20 -2.76
C PRO A 192 9.64 8.17 -4.29
N GLU A 193 10.80 8.43 -4.89
CA GLU A 193 10.97 8.37 -6.35
C GLU A 193 10.53 7.01 -6.89
N MET A 194 9.87 7.02 -8.05
CA MET A 194 9.64 5.79 -8.77
C MET A 194 11.00 5.28 -9.20
N LYS A 195 11.34 4.04 -8.82
CA LYS A 195 12.41 3.33 -9.52
C LYS A 195 12.05 3.40 -11.01
N GLY A 196 12.95 3.96 -11.83
CA GLY A 196 12.77 4.04 -13.27
C GLY A 196 12.41 2.67 -13.84
N PRO A 197 11.90 2.58 -15.08
CA PRO A 197 11.59 1.29 -15.69
C PRO A 197 12.81 0.40 -15.46
N GLY A 198 12.65 -0.63 -14.60
CA GLY A 198 13.75 -1.51 -14.26
C GLY A 198 14.33 -1.96 -15.59
N GLU A 199 15.66 -1.94 -15.73
CA GLU A 199 16.34 -2.38 -16.95
C GLU A 199 15.56 -3.55 -17.51
N LYS A 200 15.05 -3.42 -18.76
CA LYS A 200 14.25 -4.45 -19.40
C LYS A 200 14.89 -5.79 -19.05
N LYS A 201 14.20 -6.63 -18.27
CA LYS A 201 14.77 -7.90 -17.80
C LYS A 201 15.33 -8.60 -19.03
N LYS A 202 16.66 -8.68 -19.14
CA LYS A 202 17.29 -9.28 -20.31
C LYS A 202 16.68 -10.65 -20.51
N GLU A 203 16.30 -10.94 -21.75
CA GLU A 203 15.74 -12.23 -22.14
C GLU A 203 16.66 -13.35 -21.66
N ALA A 204 16.07 -14.47 -21.29
CA ALA A 204 16.86 -15.62 -20.87
C ALA A 204 17.66 -16.12 -22.07
N PHE A 205 18.98 -16.12 -21.96
CA PHE A 205 19.83 -16.88 -22.86
C PHE A 205 19.62 -18.39 -22.60
N SER A 206 19.57 -18.77 -21.32
CA SER A 206 19.29 -20.13 -20.89
C SER A 206 18.85 -20.20 -19.42
N TYR A 207 18.43 -21.38 -18.98
CA TYR A 207 18.25 -21.73 -17.58
C TYR A 207 19.16 -22.90 -17.25
N LEU A 208 20.01 -22.74 -16.24
CA LEU A 208 20.85 -23.81 -15.73
C LEU A 208 20.17 -24.49 -14.55
N SER A 209 20.31 -25.81 -14.48
CA SER A 209 19.92 -26.63 -13.33
C SER A 209 21.10 -27.48 -12.88
N ASN A 210 21.28 -27.65 -11.58
CA ASN A 210 22.32 -28.47 -10.97
C ASN A 210 21.69 -29.40 -9.93
N LEU A 211 21.87 -30.71 -10.14
CA LEU A 211 21.45 -31.77 -9.23
C LEU A 211 22.68 -32.63 -8.91
N GLY A 212 23.21 -32.50 -7.69
CA GLY A 212 24.35 -33.30 -7.24
C GLY A 212 25.61 -33.14 -8.10
N GLY A 213 25.84 -31.97 -8.70
CA GLY A 213 26.98 -31.70 -9.59
C GLY A 213 26.69 -31.93 -11.08
N LEU A 214 25.53 -32.49 -11.43
CA LEU A 214 25.10 -32.67 -12.82
C LEU A 214 24.39 -31.42 -13.32
N VAL A 215 25.05 -30.68 -14.22
CA VAL A 215 24.55 -29.42 -14.78
C VAL A 215 23.87 -29.62 -16.13
N TYR A 216 22.67 -29.06 -16.27
CA TYR A 216 21.90 -29.04 -17.52
C TYR A 216 21.48 -27.63 -17.92
N ARG A 217 21.56 -27.33 -19.21
CA ARG A 217 21.05 -26.14 -19.88
C ARG A 217 19.67 -26.41 -20.45
N HIS A 218 18.75 -25.49 -20.20
CA HIS A 218 17.38 -25.50 -20.70
C HIS A 218 17.10 -24.22 -21.46
N ARG A 219 16.41 -24.31 -22.59
CA ARG A 219 15.99 -23.13 -23.38
C ARG A 219 14.83 -22.38 -22.74
N THR A 220 13.99 -23.08 -21.98
CA THR A 220 12.77 -22.52 -21.40
C THR A 220 12.70 -22.81 -19.90
N TRP A 221 12.02 -21.93 -19.17
CA TRP A 221 11.78 -22.12 -17.74
C TRP A 221 10.99 -23.40 -17.45
N PRO A 222 9.90 -23.75 -18.16
CA PRO A 222 9.15 -24.98 -17.88
C PRO A 222 9.99 -26.27 -17.97
N ALA A 223 10.96 -26.34 -18.90
CA ALA A 223 11.87 -27.48 -19.01
C ALA A 223 12.81 -27.56 -17.79
N CYS A 224 13.40 -26.43 -17.38
CA CYS A 224 14.22 -26.35 -16.18
C CYS A 224 13.42 -26.73 -14.93
N GLN A 225 12.22 -26.16 -14.78
CA GLN A 225 11.32 -26.39 -13.66
C GLN A 225 10.95 -27.86 -13.51
N LYS A 226 10.62 -28.55 -14.62
CA LYS A 226 10.31 -29.99 -14.63
C LYS A 226 11.42 -30.83 -14.03
N ARG A 227 12.68 -30.42 -14.20
CA ARG A 227 13.85 -31.14 -13.70
C ARG A 227 14.12 -30.89 -12.21
N VAL A 228 13.94 -29.66 -11.74
CA VAL A 228 14.32 -29.27 -10.36
C VAL A 228 13.18 -29.38 -9.36
N SER A 229 11.93 -29.37 -9.81
CA SER A 229 10.76 -29.45 -8.93
C SER A 229 10.74 -30.77 -8.15
N GLY A 230 10.58 -30.66 -6.82
CA GLY A 230 10.54 -31.82 -5.91
C GLY A 230 11.88 -32.51 -5.68
N GLN A 231 12.99 -32.01 -6.21
CA GLN A 231 14.31 -32.61 -6.04
C GLN A 231 15.08 -31.93 -4.90
N SER A 232 15.46 -32.72 -3.88
CA SER A 232 16.26 -32.21 -2.75
C SER A 232 17.65 -31.77 -3.23
N GLY A 233 18.09 -30.59 -2.78
CA GLY A 233 19.40 -30.04 -3.15
C GLY A 233 19.51 -29.49 -4.57
N ALA A 234 18.40 -29.37 -5.31
CA ALA A 234 18.40 -28.77 -6.63
C ALA A 234 18.76 -27.28 -6.59
N LYS A 235 19.67 -26.86 -7.47
CA LYS A 235 19.95 -25.44 -7.75
C LYS A 235 19.52 -25.11 -9.17
N PHE A 236 18.99 -23.91 -9.39
CA PHE A 236 18.73 -23.39 -10.74
C PHE A 236 18.98 -21.88 -10.79
N LYS A 237 19.39 -21.39 -11.97
CA LYS A 237 19.55 -19.95 -12.24
C LYS A 237 19.28 -19.66 -13.72
N LYS A 238 18.71 -18.48 -14.00
CA LYS A 238 18.61 -17.95 -15.36
C LYS A 238 19.95 -17.32 -15.75
N ALA A 239 20.46 -17.63 -16.92
CA ALA A 239 21.56 -16.92 -17.55
C ALA A 239 21.01 -16.00 -18.65
N THR A 240 21.60 -14.83 -18.81
CA THR A 240 21.29 -13.86 -19.88
C THR A 240 22.41 -13.80 -20.93
N SER A 241 23.48 -14.58 -20.75
CA SER A 241 24.54 -14.81 -21.74
C SER A 241 25.33 -16.09 -21.43
N ALA A 242 26.13 -16.57 -22.37
CA ALA A 242 27.07 -17.67 -22.15
C ALA A 242 28.13 -17.36 -21.07
N ALA A 243 28.54 -16.09 -20.93
CA ALA A 243 29.47 -15.68 -19.88
C ALA A 243 28.83 -15.82 -18.48
N GLU A 244 27.54 -15.51 -18.36
CA GLU A 244 26.81 -15.63 -17.09
C GLU A 244 26.62 -17.10 -16.68
N GLU A 245 26.52 -18.05 -17.62
CA GLU A 245 26.51 -19.48 -17.31
C GLU A 245 27.77 -19.89 -16.52
N ILE A 246 28.93 -19.37 -16.90
CA ILE A 246 30.20 -19.64 -16.23
C ILE A 246 30.20 -19.05 -14.80
N GLU A 247 29.68 -17.84 -14.64
CA GLU A 247 29.56 -17.22 -13.31
C GLU A 247 28.55 -17.95 -12.41
N ILE A 248 27.49 -18.48 -13.00
CA ILE A 248 26.53 -19.35 -12.31
C ILE A 248 27.22 -20.62 -11.80
N LEU A 249 28.03 -21.29 -12.64
CA LEU A 249 28.80 -22.47 -12.23
C LEU A 249 29.72 -22.17 -11.05
N LYS A 250 30.50 -21.08 -11.12
CA LYS A 250 31.36 -20.63 -10.02
C LYS A 250 30.56 -20.38 -8.74
N SER A 251 29.39 -19.73 -8.86
CA SER A 251 28.51 -19.47 -7.72
C SER A 251 27.95 -20.74 -7.06
N TRP A 252 27.99 -21.88 -7.76
CA TRP A 252 27.63 -23.19 -7.22
C TRP A 252 28.82 -23.99 -6.71
N GLY A 253 30.03 -23.42 -6.74
CA GLY A 253 31.28 -24.09 -6.37
C GLY A 253 31.81 -25.03 -7.45
N LEU A 254 31.38 -24.87 -8.70
CA LEU A 254 31.77 -25.71 -9.83
C LEU A 254 32.86 -25.03 -10.68
N SER A 255 33.68 -25.83 -11.35
CA SER A 255 34.69 -25.33 -12.28
C SER A 255 34.04 -24.63 -13.48
N PRO A 256 34.63 -23.55 -14.02
CA PRO A 256 34.24 -22.96 -15.31
C PRO A 256 34.23 -23.97 -16.48
N SER A 257 35.01 -25.04 -16.38
CA SER A 257 35.09 -26.14 -17.36
C SER A 257 34.09 -27.27 -17.12
N THR A 258 33.16 -27.12 -16.17
CA THR A 258 32.14 -28.14 -15.89
C THR A 258 31.28 -28.38 -17.13
N VAL A 259 31.14 -29.64 -17.53
CA VAL A 259 30.33 -30.02 -18.70
C VAL A 259 28.86 -29.72 -18.44
N ILE A 260 28.29 -28.83 -19.25
CA ILE A 260 26.86 -28.51 -19.25
C ILE A 260 26.17 -29.38 -20.31
N LYS A 261 25.22 -30.22 -19.90
CA LYS A 261 24.42 -31.05 -20.81
C LYS A 261 23.20 -30.28 -21.33
N GLU A 262 22.73 -30.56 -22.53
CA GLU A 262 21.43 -30.05 -23.00
C GLU A 262 20.30 -30.87 -22.37
N GLY A 263 19.26 -30.19 -21.89
CA GLY A 263 18.12 -30.76 -21.15
C GLY A 263 16.75 -30.44 -21.73
#